data_AF-A0A9N9J199-F1
#
_entry.id   AF-A0A9N9J199-F1
#
_cell.length_a   1.000
_cell.length_b   1.000
_cell.length_c   1.000
_cell.angle_alpha   90.00
_cell.angle_beta   90.00
_cell.angle_gamma   90.00
#
_symmetry.space_group_name_H-M   'P 1'
#
loop_
_entity.id
_entity.type
_entity.pdbx_description
1 polymer ?
#
loop_
_entity_poly.entity_id
_entity_poly.type
_entity_poly.pdbx_seq_one_letter_code
_entity_poly.pdbx_strand_id
1 'polypeptide(L)'
;LTTHKGLAVNEDSEQEGKGATASIILLIITMVIVYFSAEFLVGSIEGIVKALDISETFIGLILIPILGNFAEHIHSTSIAMKDNMNLAIGITVGCSA
;
A
#
# COMPACT_ATOMS: atom_id res chain seq x y z
N LEU A 1 1.86 -23.42 -5.26
CA LEU A 1 2.98 -22.46 -5.05
C LEU A 1 4.31 -22.95 -5.68
N THR A 2 4.32 -23.50 -6.91
CA THR A 2 5.59 -23.99 -7.53
C THR A 2 5.77 -23.73 -9.04
N THR A 3 4.80 -23.17 -9.79
CA THR A 3 4.90 -23.14 -11.28
C THR A 3 4.92 -21.76 -11.94
N HIS A 4 5.05 -20.63 -11.21
CA HIS A 4 5.15 -19.31 -11.87
C HIS A 4 6.09 -18.31 -11.18
N LYS A 5 7.16 -18.80 -10.56
CA LYS A 5 8.19 -17.98 -9.90
C LYS A 5 9.19 -17.32 -10.87
N GLY A 6 8.94 -17.40 -12.18
CA GLY A 6 9.86 -16.96 -13.24
C GLY A 6 9.64 -15.55 -13.79
N LEU A 7 8.67 -14.79 -13.27
CA LEU A 7 8.32 -13.46 -13.79
C LEU A 7 8.37 -12.34 -12.74
N ALA A 8 8.88 -12.62 -11.54
CA ALA A 8 9.17 -11.60 -10.53
C ALA A 8 10.69 -11.40 -10.41
N VAL A 9 11.28 -10.69 -11.37
CA VAL A 9 12.56 -9.99 -11.19
C VAL A 9 12.17 -8.59 -10.71
N ASN A 10 12.23 -8.32 -9.39
CA ASN A 10 13.37 -7.86 -8.61
C ASN A 10 13.77 -6.40 -8.93
N GLU A 11 12.96 -5.47 -8.43
CA GLU A 11 13.42 -4.15 -8.02
C GLU A 11 12.77 -3.86 -6.66
N ASP A 12 13.48 -4.27 -5.62
CA ASP A 12 13.89 -3.42 -4.50
C ASP A 12 14.45 -4.35 -3.43
N SER A 13 15.76 -4.61 -3.52
CA SER A 13 16.64 -4.49 -2.35
C SER A 13 18.05 -5.01 -2.64
N GLU A 14 19.02 -4.09 -2.64
CA GLU A 14 20.21 -4.35 -1.83
C GLU A 14 19.78 -4.50 -0.37
N GLN A 15 19.18 -5.63 -0.03
CA GLN A 15 19.00 -6.04 1.35
C GLN A 15 20.19 -6.93 1.61
N GLU A 16 21.30 -6.29 2.01
CA GLU A 16 22.22 -6.92 2.93
C GLU A 16 21.36 -7.63 3.98
N GLY A 17 21.49 -8.96 4.03
CA GLY A 17 20.57 -9.85 4.72
C GLY A 17 20.44 -9.50 6.20
N LYS A 18 19.49 -8.62 6.52
CA LYS A 18 18.98 -8.45 7.87
C LYS A 18 18.27 -9.77 8.19
N GLY A 19 18.83 -10.53 9.14
CA GLY A 19 18.28 -11.82 9.52
C GLY A 19 16.79 -11.73 9.89
N ALA A 20 16.07 -12.85 9.80
CA ALA A 20 14.60 -12.89 9.97
C ALA A 20 14.10 -12.15 11.22
N THR A 21 14.87 -12.16 12.31
CA THR A 21 14.59 -11.41 13.55
C THR A 21 14.50 -9.90 13.32
N ALA A 22 15.38 -9.32 12.52
CA ALA A 22 15.38 -7.89 12.21
C ALA A 22 14.17 -7.50 11.35
N SER A 23 13.76 -8.35 10.40
CA SER A 23 12.55 -8.13 9.60
C SER A 23 11.29 -8.19 10.44
N ILE A 24 11.20 -9.13 11.39
CA ILE A 24 10.06 -9.24 12.31
C ILE A 24 9.97 -8.01 13.22
N ILE A 25 11.10 -7.54 13.76
CA ILE A 25 11.13 -6.34 14.60
C ILE A 25 10.68 -5.11 13.80
N LEU A 26 11.18 -4.95 12.56
CA LEU A 26 10.75 -3.86 11.69
C LEU A 26 9.25 -3.93 11.38
N LEU A 27 8.72 -5.12 11.08
CA LEU A 27 7.30 -5.31 10.81
C LEU A 27 6.42 -4.84 11.97
N ILE A 28 6.77 -5.22 13.21
CA ILE A 28 6.03 -4.82 14.41
C ILE A 28 6.10 -3.30 14.59
N ILE A 29 7.28 -2.70 14.44
CA ILE A 29 7.44 -1.24 14.57
C ILE A 29 6.60 -0.51 13.52
N THR A 30 6.66 -0.92 12.25
CA THR A 30 5.86 -0.33 11.19
C THR A 30 4.36 -0.47 11.46
N MET A 31 3.92 -1.63 11.96
CA MET A 31 2.51 -1.85 12.32
C MET A 31 2.03 -0.86 13.38
N VAL A 32 2.84 -0.62 14.42
CA VAL A 32 2.53 0.36 15.47
C VAL A 32 2.44 1.77 14.89
N ILE A 33 3.40 2.18 14.06
CA ILE A 33 3.41 3.52 13.45
C ILE A 33 2.20 3.73 12.54
N VAL A 34 1.86 2.72 11.72
CA VAL A 34 0.70 2.77 10.82
C VAL A 34 -0.60 2.85 11.61
N TYR A 35 -0.73 2.08 12.70
CA TYR A 35 -1.90 2.13 13.59
C TYR A 35 -2.13 3.55 14.14
N PHE A 36 -1.11 4.17 14.72
CA PHE A 36 -1.24 5.54 15.25
C PHE A 36 -1.53 6.56 14.14
N SER A 37 -0.97 6.36 12.96
CA SER A 37 -1.21 7.24 11.81
C SER A 37 -2.66 7.12 11.30
N ALA A 38 -3.24 5.92 11.32
CA ALA A 38 -4.64 5.68 10.97
C ALA A 38 -5.59 6.37 11.95
N GLU A 39 -5.34 6.27 13.26
CA GLU A 39 -6.15 6.95 14.29
C GLU A 39 -6.13 8.48 14.09
N PHE A 40 -4.96 9.06 13.82
CA PHE A 40 -4.83 10.50 13.55
C PHE A 40 -5.56 10.93 12.27
N LEU A 41 -5.51 10.10 11.22
CA LEU A 41 -6.21 10.34 9.96
C LEU A 41 -7.73 10.30 10.16
N VAL A 42 -8.25 9.29 10.84
CA VAL A 42 -9.70 9.15 11.12
C VAL A 42 -10.19 10.34 11.96
N GLY A 43 -9.46 10.71 13.01
CA GLY A 43 -9.83 11.87 13.83
C GLY A 43 -9.83 13.19 13.06
N SER A 44 -8.92 13.34 12.07
CA SER A 44 -8.92 14.50 11.17
C SER A 44 -10.14 14.50 10.23
N ILE A 45 -10.55 13.32 9.75
CA ILE A 45 -11.71 13.16 8.88
C ILE A 45 -13.02 13.45 9.64
N GLU A 46 -13.17 13.00 10.89
CA GLU A 46 -14.36 13.29 11.70
C GLU A 46 -14.61 14.80 11.87
N GLY A 47 -13.54 15.59 12.00
CA GLY A 47 -13.63 17.05 12.02
C GLY A 47 -14.16 17.64 10.72
N ILE A 48 -13.77 17.08 9.58
CA ILE A 48 -14.20 17.50 8.24
C ILE A 48 -15.64 17.03 7.95
N VAL A 49 -15.98 15.81 8.36
CA VAL A 49 -17.33 15.23 8.26
C VAL A 49 -18.37 16.13 8.93
N LYS A 50 -18.09 16.56 10.16
CA LYS A 50 -18.98 17.48 10.90
C LYS A 50 -19.11 18.85 10.25
N ALA A 51 -18.10 19.30 9.50
CA ALA A 51 -18.11 20.59 8.81
C ALA A 51 -18.79 20.54 7.44
N LEU A 52 -18.75 19.39 6.75
CA LEU A 52 -19.21 19.23 5.36
C LEU A 52 -20.46 18.34 5.22
N ASP A 53 -21.02 17.83 6.32
CA ASP A 53 -22.19 16.93 6.35
C ASP A 53 -22.00 15.65 5.50
N ILE A 54 -20.77 15.15 5.44
CA ILE A 54 -20.43 13.94 4.67
C ILE A 54 -20.67 12.71 5.55
N SER A 55 -21.34 11.67 5.05
CA SER A 55 -21.61 10.47 5.85
C SER A 55 -20.33 9.65 6.13
N GLU A 56 -20.20 9.14 7.36
CA GLU A 56 -19.11 8.23 7.75
C GLU A 56 -19.01 6.99 6.82
N THR A 57 -20.16 6.56 6.29
CA THR A 57 -20.23 5.47 5.31
C THR A 57 -19.51 5.80 4.00
N PHE A 58 -19.57 7.05 3.52
CA PHE A 58 -18.83 7.46 2.32
C PHE A 58 -17.31 7.34 2.53
N ILE A 59 -16.83 7.71 3.72
CA ILE A 59 -15.40 7.56 4.04
C ILE A 59 -15.00 6.09 4.08
N GLY A 60 -15.73 5.26 4.82
CA GLY A 60 -15.40 3.85 4.96
C GLY A 60 -15.48 3.07 3.64
N LEU A 61 -16.48 3.38 2.79
CA LEU A 61 -16.74 2.62 1.57
C LEU A 61 -16.02 3.17 0.33
N ILE A 62 -15.72 4.47 0.28
CA ILE A 62 -15.13 5.11 -0.90
C ILE A 62 -13.73 5.63 -0.60
N LEU A 63 -13.56 6.46 0.43
CA LEU A 63 -12.29 7.14 0.69
C LEU A 63 -11.18 6.17 1.12
N ILE A 64 -11.49 5.24 2.03
CA ILE A 64 -10.52 4.27 2.56
C ILE A 64 -10.00 3.30 1.48
N PRO A 65 -10.85 2.68 0.63
CA PRO A 65 -10.37 1.81 -0.45
C PRO A 65 -9.51 2.52 -1.49
N ILE A 66 -9.85 3.76 -1.85
CA ILE A 66 -9.06 4.56 -2.79
C ILE A 66 -7.66 4.83 -2.23
N LEU A 67 -7.58 5.26 -0.97
CA LEU A 67 -6.30 5.54 -0.31
C LEU A 67 -5.46 4.27 -0.11
N GLY A 68 -6.10 3.16 0.27
CA GLY A 68 -5.42 1.87 0.48
C GLY A 68 -4.73 1.34 -0.78
N ASN A 69 -5.32 1.58 -1.94
CA ASN A 69 -4.79 1.15 -3.24
C ASN A 69 -3.94 2.24 -3.94
N PHE A 70 -3.90 3.46 -3.41
CA PHE A 70 -3.19 4.56 -4.07
C PHE A 70 -1.68 4.31 -4.23
N ALA A 71 -1.07 3.64 -3.24
CA ALA A 71 0.35 3.28 -3.28
C ALA A 71 0.68 2.37 -4.47
N GLU A 72 -0.17 1.41 -4.79
CA GLU A 72 0.03 0.48 -5.91
C GLU A 72 -0.14 1.18 -7.26
N HIS A 73 -1.07 2.14 -7.35
CA HIS A 73 -1.22 2.94 -8.56
C HIS A 73 -0.01 3.84 -8.83
N ILE A 74 0.53 4.51 -7.80
CA ILE A 74 1.77 5.29 -7.93
C ILE A 74 2.93 4.37 -8.31
N HIS A 75 3.06 3.23 -7.62
CA HIS A 75 4.15 2.29 -7.84
C HIS A 75 4.11 1.69 -9.25
N SER A 76 2.94 1.25 -9.73
CA SER A 76 2.74 0.77 -11.10
C SER A 76 3.06 1.85 -12.14
N THR A 77 2.63 3.10 -11.89
CA THR A 77 2.94 4.23 -12.78
C THR A 77 4.45 4.52 -12.82
N SER A 78 5.12 4.51 -11.67
CA SER A 78 6.58 4.70 -11.59
C SER A 78 7.35 3.64 -12.39
N ILE A 79 6.91 2.39 -12.33
CA ILE A 79 7.50 1.28 -13.09
C ILE A 79 7.20 1.39 -14.58
N ALA A 80 5.98 1.80 -14.96
CA ALA A 80 5.64 2.04 -16.35
C ALA A 80 6.48 3.17 -16.97
N MET A 81 6.78 4.22 -16.20
CA MET A 81 7.67 5.31 -16.62
C MET A 81 9.13 4.87 -16.82
N LYS A 82 9.54 3.74 -16.25
CA LYS A 82 10.85 3.11 -16.44
C LYS A 82 10.89 2.12 -17.63
N ASP A 83 9.92 2.21 -18.56
CA ASP A 83 9.78 1.31 -19.72
C ASP A 83 9.50 -0.17 -19.36
N ASN A 84 9.14 -0.44 -18.09
CA ASN A 84 8.90 -1.79 -17.59
C ASN A 84 7.39 -2.13 -17.55
N MET A 85 6.73 -2.07 -18.70
CA MET A 85 5.27 -2.22 -18.81
C MET A 85 4.75 -3.58 -18.33
N ASN A 86 5.51 -4.67 -18.52
CA ASN A 86 5.10 -6.01 -18.08
C ASN A 86 5.02 -6.12 -16.54
N LEU A 87 5.91 -5.41 -15.83
CA LEU A 87 5.90 -5.38 -14.37
C LEU A 87 4.76 -4.49 -13.85
N ALA A 88 4.52 -3.33 -14.49
CA ALA A 88 3.38 -2.47 -14.18
C ALA A 88 2.03 -3.22 -14.32
N ILE A 89 1.86 -3.98 -15.40
CA ILE A 89 0.68 -4.84 -15.61
C ILE A 89 0.59 -5.91 -14.52
N GLY A 90 1.70 -6.55 -14.15
CA GLY A 90 1.73 -7.56 -13.09
C GLY A 90 1.21 -7.02 -11.75
N ILE A 91 1.57 -5.78 -11.39
CA ILE A 91 1.10 -5.11 -10.17
C ILE A 91 -0.38 -4.77 -10.29
N THR A 92 -0.82 -4.17 -11.40
CA THR A 92 -2.22 -3.77 -11.61
C THR A 92 -3.19 -4.96 -11.64
N VAL A 93 -2.81 -6.08 -12.27
CA VAL A 93 -3.64 -7.29 -12.32
C VAL A 93 -3.67 -7.99 -10.96
N GLY A 94 -2.54 -8.01 -10.24
CA GLY A 94 -2.47 -8.56 -8.88
C GLY A 94 -3.34 -7.81 -7.86
N CYS A 95 -3.59 -6.52 -8.12
CA CYS A 95 -4.34 -5.60 -7.26
C CYS A 95 -5.85 -5.51 -7.60
N SER A 96 -6.33 -6.20 -8.64
CA SER A 96 -7.74 -6.11 -9.10
C SER A 96 -8.77 -6.82 -8.21
N ALA A 97 -8.55 -6.84 -6.89
CA ALA A 97 -9.45 -7.40 -5.88
C ALA A 97 -10.53 -6.39 -5.45
#